data_AF-A0A2E9CB31-F1
#
_entry.id   AF-A0A2E9CB31-F1
#
_cell.length_a   1.000
_cell.length_b   1.000
_cell.length_c   1.000
_cell.angle_alpha   90.00
_cell.angle_beta   90.00
_cell.angle_gamma   90.00
#
_symmetry.space_group_name_H-M   'P 1'
#
loop_
_entity.id
_entity.type
_entity.pdbx_description
1 polymer ?
#
loop_
_entity_poly.entity_id
_entity_poly.type
_entity_poly.pdbx_seq_one_letter_code
_entity_poly.pdbx_strand_id
1 'polypeptide(L)'
;NLYWNNGKWKNWKERCTQRDSDDSVKMIEADMNAMIDLHYRLGLSCDLSQIPLAKSKRTCRNCGHRDTCPGGEDLKRARLEQSALEMAKSSMKRN
;
A
#
# COMPACT_ATOMS: atom_id res chain seq x y z
N ASN A 1 -4.52 16.12 -20.31
CA ASN A 1 -4.86 17.56 -20.28
C ASN A 1 -5.43 17.99 -21.62
N LEU A 2 -6.72 18.32 -21.65
CA LEU A 2 -7.42 18.87 -22.80
C LEU A 2 -7.46 20.39 -22.63
N TYR A 3 -6.97 21.17 -23.59
CA TYR A 3 -7.08 22.63 -23.51
C TYR A 3 -7.46 23.23 -24.86
N TRP A 4 -8.20 24.33 -24.80
CA TRP A 4 -8.68 25.05 -25.97
C TRP A 4 -7.64 26.08 -26.40
N ASN A 5 -7.24 26.07 -27.68
CA ASN A 5 -6.33 27.06 -28.23
C ASN A 5 -6.58 27.26 -29.73
N ASN A 6 -6.78 28.50 -30.18
CA ASN A 6 -7.03 28.89 -31.57
C ASN A 6 -8.13 28.06 -32.26
N GLY A 7 -9.32 28.00 -31.67
CA GLY A 7 -10.50 27.40 -32.31
C GLY A 7 -10.52 25.87 -32.35
N LYS A 8 -9.58 25.18 -31.68
CA LYS A 8 -9.55 23.72 -31.61
C LYS A 8 -9.19 23.21 -30.23
N TRP A 9 -9.76 22.05 -29.89
CA TRP A 9 -9.35 21.25 -28.74
C TRP A 9 -7.98 20.63 -29.04
N LYS A 10 -6.96 21.04 -28.28
CA LYS A 10 -5.67 20.37 -28.31
C LYS A 10 -5.67 19.24 -27.30
N ASN A 11 -5.51 18.04 -27.83
CA ASN A 11 -5.35 16.83 -27.05
C ASN A 11 -3.86 16.60 -26.82
N TRP A 12 -3.42 16.59 -25.56
CA TRP A 12 -2.07 16.16 -25.23
C TRP A 12 -2.01 14.64 -25.32
N LYS A 13 -1.19 14.13 -26.24
CA LYS A 13 -0.92 12.71 -26.43
C LYS A 13 0.58 12.52 -26.44
N GLU A 14 1.10 11.71 -25.54
CA GLU A 14 2.47 11.25 -25.55
C GLU A 14 2.50 9.81 -26.10
N ARG A 15 3.49 9.48 -26.93
CA ARG A 15 3.67 8.10 -27.35
C ARG A 15 4.38 7.37 -26.22
N CYS A 16 3.76 6.30 -25.73
CA CYS A 16 4.40 5.37 -24.81
C CYS A 16 5.72 4.88 -25.43
N THR A 17 6.83 5.12 -24.74
CA THR A 17 8.12 4.56 -25.13
C THR A 17 8.22 3.12 -24.63
N GLN A 18 9.14 2.33 -25.19
CA GLN A 18 9.40 0.97 -24.68
C GLN A 18 9.75 1.00 -23.19
N ARG A 19 10.49 2.04 -22.74
CA ARG A 19 10.83 2.22 -21.33
C ARG A 19 9.59 2.40 -20.46
N ASP A 20 8.64 3.24 -20.87
CA ASP A 20 7.40 3.47 -20.11
C ASP A 20 6.59 2.17 -19.99
N SER A 21 6.58 1.36 -21.06
CA SER A 21 5.97 0.03 -21.04
C SER A 21 6.67 -0.91 -20.06
N ASP A 22 8.01 -1.00 -20.13
CA ASP A 22 8.79 -1.88 -19.26
C ASP A 22 8.68 -1.48 -17.78
N ASP A 23 8.71 -0.18 -17.50
CA ASP A 23 8.56 0.36 -16.14
C ASP A 23 7.15 0.12 -15.61
N SER A 24 6.13 0.23 -16.47
CA SER A 24 4.74 -0.10 -16.10
C SER A 24 4.59 -1.58 -15.75
N VAL A 25 5.20 -2.49 -16.52
CA VAL A 25 5.19 -3.93 -16.23
C VAL A 25 5.85 -4.21 -14.88
N LYS A 26 7.04 -3.65 -14.63
CA LYS A 26 7.75 -3.82 -13.34
C LYS A 26 6.94 -3.29 -12.16
N MET A 27 6.26 -2.16 -12.32
CA MET A 27 5.38 -1.63 -11.28
C MET A 27 4.23 -2.59 -10.95
N ILE A 28 3.57 -3.13 -11.98
CA ILE A 28 2.47 -4.10 -11.81
C ILE A 28 2.99 -5.36 -11.11
N GLU A 29 4.14 -5.88 -11.53
CA GLU A 29 4.75 -7.07 -10.91
C GLU A 29 5.13 -6.81 -9.44
N ALA A 30 5.67 -5.63 -9.12
CA ALA A 30 5.99 -5.25 -7.75
C ALA A 30 4.72 -5.16 -6.88
N ASP A 31 3.65 -4.55 -7.40
CA ASP A 31 2.36 -4.47 -6.71
C ASP A 31 1.75 -5.86 -6.48
N MET A 32 1.81 -6.76 -7.47
CA MET A 32 1.35 -8.15 -7.33
C MET A 32 2.11 -8.88 -6.22
N ASN A 33 3.43 -8.76 -6.20
CA ASN A 33 4.26 -9.40 -5.16
C ASN A 33 3.95 -8.84 -3.76
N ALA A 34 3.74 -7.52 -3.63
CA ALA A 34 3.35 -6.90 -2.37
C ALA A 34 1.97 -7.39 -1.90
N MET A 35 1.00 -7.54 -2.81
CA MET A 35 -0.33 -8.05 -2.49
C MET A 35 -0.29 -9.51 -2.04
N ILE A 36 0.54 -10.34 -2.67
CA ILE A 36 0.75 -11.74 -2.27
C ILE A 36 1.36 -11.81 -0.86
N ASP A 37 2.40 -11.01 -0.57
CA ASP A 37 3.01 -10.94 0.76
C ASP A 37 2.00 -10.49 1.83
N LEU A 38 1.19 -9.46 1.54
CA LEU A 38 0.11 -9.02 2.44
C LEU A 38 -0.90 -10.13 2.73
N HIS A 39 -1.31 -10.87 1.70
CA HIS A 39 -2.23 -11.99 1.86
C HIS A 39 -1.67 -13.07 2.80
N TYR A 40 -0.39 -13.44 2.62
CA TYR A 40 0.27 -14.40 3.51
C TYR A 40 0.42 -13.88 4.94
N ARG A 41 0.69 -12.58 5.13
CA ARG A 41 0.77 -11.96 6.47
C ARG A 41 -0.56 -11.95 7.21
N LEU A 42 -1.65 -11.67 6.51
CA LEU A 42 -3.02 -11.70 7.07
C LEU A 42 -3.41 -13.09 7.56
N GLY A 43 -2.98 -14.12 6.82
CA GLY A 43 -3.30 -15.52 7.11
C GLY A 43 -4.81 -15.81 7.08
N LEU A 44 -5.18 -17.01 7.53
CA LEU A 44 -6.57 -17.49 7.53
C LEU A 44 -7.49 -16.70 8.47
N SER A 45 -6.92 -16.04 9.48
CA SER A 45 -7.66 -15.26 10.48
C SER A 45 -7.88 -13.80 10.06
N CYS A 46 -7.39 -13.37 8.88
CA CYS A 46 -7.46 -11.98 8.43
C CYS A 46 -6.95 -10.98 9.48
N ASP A 47 -5.80 -11.28 10.09
CA ASP A 47 -5.26 -10.46 11.17
C ASP A 47 -4.62 -9.16 10.66
N LEU A 48 -5.38 -8.07 10.74
CA LEU A 48 -4.98 -6.74 10.31
C LEU A 48 -3.83 -6.13 11.15
N SER A 49 -3.42 -6.72 12.28
CA SER A 49 -2.24 -6.25 13.01
C SER A 49 -0.92 -6.67 12.35
N GLN A 50 -0.97 -7.60 11.39
CA GLN A 50 0.21 -8.15 10.72
C GLN A 50 0.58 -7.41 9.43
N ILE A 51 -0.30 -6.52 8.95
CA ILE A 51 -0.07 -5.74 7.73
C ILE A 51 0.55 -4.38 8.06
N PRO A 52 1.31 -3.76 7.13
CA PRO A 52 1.85 -2.43 7.32
C PRO A 52 0.77 -1.41 7.62
N LEU A 53 0.91 -0.70 8.74
CA LEU A 53 0.00 0.37 9.12
C LEU A 53 0.26 1.65 8.32
N ALA A 54 -0.78 2.48 8.20
CA ALA A 54 -0.70 3.73 7.46
C ALA A 54 0.41 4.68 7.98
N LYS A 55 0.98 5.50 7.09
CA LYS A 55 2.02 6.49 7.47
C LYS A 55 1.51 7.65 8.33
N SER A 56 0.22 7.96 8.26
CA SER A 56 -0.39 9.06 9.01
C SER A 56 -1.84 8.78 9.36
N LYS A 57 -2.34 9.41 10.44
CA LYS A 57 -3.75 9.31 10.86
C LYS A 57 -4.71 9.87 9.78
N ARG A 58 -4.25 10.80 8.95
CA ARG A 58 -5.03 11.35 7.83
C ARG A 58 -5.39 10.25 6.82
N THR A 59 -4.43 9.38 6.50
CA THR A 59 -4.64 8.25 5.59
C THR A 59 -5.71 7.28 6.11
N CYS A 60 -5.80 7.08 7.43
CA CYS A 60 -6.81 6.22 8.04
C CYS A 60 -8.24 6.75 7.91
N ARG A 61 -8.45 8.07 7.72
CA ARG A 61 -9.80 8.68 7.72
C ARG A 61 -10.72 8.14 6.63
N ASN A 62 -10.14 7.75 5.49
CA ASN A 62 -10.87 7.22 4.35
C ASN A 62 -10.64 5.70 4.16
N CYS A 63 -10.03 5.03 5.14
CA CYS A 63 -9.77 3.60 5.07
C CYS A 63 -11.02 2.80 5.48
N GLY A 64 -11.47 1.88 4.64
CA GLY A 64 -12.64 1.03 4.92
C GLY A 64 -12.49 0.08 6.11
N HIS A 65 -11.27 -0.13 6.60
CA HIS A 65 -10.97 -0.95 7.77
C HIS A 65 -10.71 -0.13 9.03
N ARG A 66 -11.00 1.18 9.02
CA ARG A 66 -10.67 2.05 10.17
C ARG A 66 -11.25 1.52 11.49
N ASP A 67 -12.45 0.96 11.49
CA ASP A 67 -13.12 0.55 12.72
C ASP A 67 -12.65 -0.84 13.22
N THR A 68 -12.02 -1.63 12.35
CA THR A 68 -11.51 -2.98 12.67
C THR A 68 -9.99 -3.09 12.69
N CYS A 69 -9.28 -2.07 12.20
CA CYS A 69 -7.83 -2.02 12.17
C CYS A 69 -7.28 -1.44 13.47
N PRO A 70 -6.23 -2.05 14.07
CA PRO A 70 -5.58 -1.52 15.27
C PRO A 70 -5.14 -0.05 15.15
N GLY A 71 -4.72 0.38 13.96
CA GLY A 71 -4.28 1.75 13.70
C GLY A 71 -5.39 2.78 13.48
N GLY A 72 -6.66 2.39 13.53
CA GLY A 72 -7.81 3.28 13.28
C GLY A 72 -8.12 4.24 14.42
N GLU A 73 -7.94 3.78 15.67
CA GLU A 73 -8.13 4.56 16.88
C GLU A 73 -6.83 5.32 17.25
N ASP A 74 -5.76 4.55 17.48
CA ASP A 74 -4.43 5.05 17.84
C ASP A 74 -3.32 4.40 16.99
N LEU A 75 -2.98 5.08 15.89
CA LEU A 75 -1.90 4.67 15.00
C LEU A 75 -0.52 4.62 15.69
N LYS A 76 -0.26 5.45 16.71
CA LYS A 76 1.04 5.49 17.38
C LYS A 76 1.20 4.25 18.25
N ARG A 77 0.17 3.91 19.04
CA ARG A 77 0.14 2.70 19.85
C ARG A 77 0.26 1.44 18.98
N ALA A 78 -0.57 1.35 17.94
CA ALA A 78 -0.59 0.19 17.05
C ALA A 78 0.76 -0.08 16.37
N ARG A 79 1.53 0.97 16.03
CA ARG A 79 2.89 0.80 15.49
C ARG A 79 3.86 0.21 16.51
N LEU A 80 3.80 0.65 17.77
CA LEU A 80 4.65 0.10 18.82
C LEU A 80 4.34 -1.38 19.04
N GLU A 81 3.06 -1.73 19.08
CA GLU A 81 2.59 -3.12 19.17
C GLU A 81 3.07 -3.95 17.98
N GLN A 82 2.94 -3.45 16.76
CA GLN A 82 3.43 -4.13 15.55
C GLN A 82 4.96 -4.34 15.57
N SER A 83 5.73 -3.32 15.94
CA SER A 83 7.18 -3.46 16.08
C SER A 83 7.56 -4.49 17.15
N ALA A 84 6.84 -4.53 18.27
CA ALA A 84 7.04 -5.55 19.30
C ALA A 84 6.74 -6.97 18.79
N LEU A 85 5.65 -7.15 18.04
CA LEU A 85 5.28 -8.43 17.41
C LEU A 85 6.31 -8.90 16.39
N GLU A 86 6.82 -8.00 15.55
CA GLU A 86 7.87 -8.31 14.56
C GLU A 86 9.17 -8.73 15.24
N MET A 87 9.59 -8.02 16.30
CA MET A 87 10.74 -8.41 17.11
C MET A 87 10.56 -9.79 17.73
N ALA A 88 9.40 -10.08 18.33
CA ALA A 88 9.11 -11.39 18.92
C ALA A 88 9.17 -12.52 17.89
N LYS A 89 8.56 -12.33 16.71
CA LYS A 89 8.61 -13.30 15.60
C LYS A 89 10.04 -13.57 15.12
N SER A 90 10.86 -12.52 15.03
CA SER A 90 12.26 -12.66 14.61
C SER A 90 13.11 -13.45 15.61
N SER A 91 12.84 -13.30 16.91
CA SER A 91 13.52 -14.03 17.98
C SER A 91 13.15 -15.51 17.99
N MET A 92 11.89 -15.85 17.73
CA MET A 92 11.43 -17.25 17.68
C MET A 92 11.98 -18.04 16.49
N LYS A 93 12.28 -17.39 15.36
CA LYS A 93 12.90 -18.04 14.19
C LYS A 93 14.39 -18.38 14.36
N ARG A 94 15.03 -17.90 15.44
CA ARG A 94 16.47 -18.11 15.71
C ARG A 94 16.75 -19.30 16.64
N ASN A 95 15.72 -19.93 17.18
CA ASN A 95 15.77 -21.18 17.94
C ASN A 95 15.27 -22.35 17.09
#